data_AF-A0A662Q717-F1
#
_entry.id   AF-A0A662Q717-F1
#
_cell.length_a   1.000
_cell.length_b   1.000
_cell.length_c   1.000
_cell.angle_alpha   90.00
_cell.angle_beta   90.00
_cell.angle_gamma   90.00
#
_symmetry.space_group_name_H-M   'P 1'
#
loop_
_entity.id
_entity.type
_entity.pdbx_description
1 polymer ?
#
loop_
_entity_poly.entity_id
_entity_poly.type
_entity_poly.pdbx_seq_one_letter_code
_entity_poly.pdbx_strand_id
1 'polypeptide(L)'
;MSQSSVCVCGRPAEKPLPKGIDGLFVKGQGFKPYERVCKECLKRIERLDRRFKPSFVCDAVIVVYDPVSKSFMIRAYNEYGDSAYLREDMRETRSLVRNIWTREVVVLEGDRVVGVI
;
A
#
# COMPACT_ATOMS: atom_id res chain seq x y z
N MET A 1 -4.74 -20.52 -18.17
CA MET A 1 -5.07 -20.39 -16.73
C MET A 1 -5.11 -18.90 -16.39
N SER A 2 -6.25 -18.35 -15.99
CA SER A 2 -6.33 -16.95 -15.59
C SER A 2 -5.61 -16.76 -14.24
N GLN A 3 -4.80 -15.70 -14.14
CA GLN A 3 -4.16 -15.28 -12.88
C GLN A 3 -5.17 -15.07 -11.73
N SER A 4 -6.47 -14.97 -12.02
CA SER A 4 -7.56 -14.88 -11.03
C SER A 4 -7.69 -16.10 -10.10
N SER A 5 -6.99 -17.20 -10.38
CA SER A 5 -7.01 -18.42 -9.58
C SER A 5 -5.86 -18.55 -8.58
N VAL A 6 -4.81 -17.72 -8.68
CA VAL A 6 -3.58 -17.84 -7.88
C VAL A 6 -3.28 -16.54 -7.16
N CYS A 7 -3.07 -16.62 -5.84
CA CYS A 7 -2.66 -15.52 -5.00
C CYS A 7 -1.19 -15.16 -5.23
N VAL A 8 -0.79 -13.93 -4.90
CA VAL A 8 0.61 -13.45 -4.98
C VAL A 8 1.64 -14.31 -4.24
N CYS A 9 1.20 -15.14 -3.27
CA CYS A 9 2.06 -16.09 -2.55
C CYS A 9 2.10 -17.50 -3.18
N GLY A 10 1.47 -17.71 -4.33
CA GLY A 10 1.39 -18.99 -5.04
C GLY A 10 0.26 -19.94 -4.60
N ARG A 11 -0.48 -19.60 -3.54
CA ARG A 11 -1.65 -20.38 -3.07
C ARG A 11 -2.91 -20.07 -3.89
N PRO A 12 -3.96 -20.92 -3.85
CA PRO A 12 -5.25 -20.60 -4.46
C PRO A 12 -5.83 -19.26 -3.98
N ALA A 13 -6.34 -18.44 -4.89
CA ALA A 13 -6.99 -17.18 -4.59
C ALA A 13 -8.49 -17.40 -4.33
N GLU A 14 -8.98 -17.01 -3.16
CA GLU A 14 -10.33 -17.35 -2.70
C GLU A 14 -11.17 -16.13 -2.35
N LYS A 15 -10.55 -15.07 -1.82
CA LYS A 15 -11.25 -13.90 -1.28
C LYS A 15 -10.89 -12.64 -2.06
N PRO A 16 -11.84 -11.71 -2.24
CA PRO A 16 -11.52 -10.40 -2.83
C PRO A 16 -10.62 -9.59 -1.88
N LEU A 17 -10.01 -8.53 -2.39
CA LEU A 17 -9.33 -7.54 -1.57
C LEU A 17 -10.30 -6.81 -0.61
N PRO A 18 -9.80 -6.24 0.50
CA PRO A 18 -10.59 -5.38 1.36
C PRO A 18 -11.21 -4.19 0.61
N LYS A 19 -12.38 -3.73 1.08
CA LYS A 19 -13.00 -2.51 0.55
C LYS A 19 -12.09 -1.31 0.83
N GLY A 20 -11.93 -0.43 -0.16
CA GLY A 20 -11.05 0.74 -0.07
C GLY A 20 -9.61 0.48 -0.51
N ILE A 21 -9.27 -0.72 -0.98
CA ILE A 21 -8.02 -1.01 -1.68
C ILE A 21 -8.33 -1.21 -3.16
N ASP A 22 -7.80 -0.32 -4.01
CA ASP A 22 -8.08 -0.27 -5.45
C ASP A 22 -7.35 -1.36 -6.23
N GLY A 23 -6.29 -1.93 -5.66
CA GLY A 23 -5.59 -3.05 -6.30
C GLY A 23 -4.40 -3.58 -5.51
N LEU A 24 -4.00 -4.80 -5.88
CA LEU A 24 -2.79 -5.46 -5.38
C LEU A 24 -1.83 -5.73 -6.55
N PHE A 25 -0.59 -5.29 -6.43
CA PHE A 25 0.43 -5.43 -7.45
C PHE A 25 1.63 -6.21 -6.94
N VAL A 26 2.39 -6.84 -7.83
CA VAL A 26 3.65 -7.51 -7.49
C VAL A 26 4.81 -6.67 -8.00
N LYS A 27 5.73 -6.33 -7.10
CA LYS A 27 6.93 -5.55 -7.43
C LYS A 27 7.70 -6.23 -8.57
N GLY A 28 7.92 -5.48 -9.66
CA GLY A 28 8.64 -5.96 -10.84
C GLY A 28 7.82 -6.75 -11.87
N GLN A 29 6.51 -6.95 -11.68
CA GLN A 29 5.65 -7.69 -12.62
C GLN A 29 4.68 -6.81 -13.43
N GLY A 30 4.86 -5.48 -13.42
CA GLY A 30 4.01 -4.54 -14.15
C GLY A 30 2.65 -4.28 -13.48
N PHE A 31 1.80 -3.50 -14.15
CA PHE A 31 0.53 -2.97 -13.61
C PHE A 31 -0.66 -3.92 -13.83
N LYS A 32 -0.51 -5.20 -13.50
CA LYS A 32 -1.64 -6.12 -13.54
C LYS A 32 -2.17 -6.38 -12.13
N PRO A 33 -3.34 -5.81 -11.77
CA PRO A 33 -3.85 -5.94 -10.41
C PRO A 33 -4.35 -7.37 -10.16
N TYR A 34 -4.03 -7.89 -8.97
CA TYR A 34 -4.62 -9.09 -8.41
C TYR A 34 -5.92 -8.71 -7.72
N GLU A 35 -7.04 -9.27 -8.16
CA GLU A 35 -8.36 -8.98 -7.55
C GLU A 35 -8.67 -9.86 -6.33
N ARG A 36 -8.02 -11.03 -6.24
CA ARG A 36 -8.27 -12.04 -5.21
C ARG A 36 -6.98 -12.53 -4.57
N VAL A 37 -7.09 -12.90 -3.30
CA VAL A 37 -6.00 -13.40 -2.46
C VAL A 37 -6.45 -14.63 -1.65
N CYS A 38 -5.48 -15.39 -1.14
CA CYS A 38 -5.76 -16.44 -0.17
C CYS A 38 -6.07 -15.84 1.21
N LYS A 39 -6.70 -16.62 2.09
CA LYS A 39 -7.11 -16.18 3.44
C LYS A 39 -5.95 -15.62 4.28
N GLU A 40 -4.74 -16.16 4.12
CA GLU A 40 -3.58 -15.72 4.89
C GLU A 40 -3.05 -14.36 4.41
N CYS A 41 -2.95 -14.16 3.10
CA CYS A 41 -2.57 -12.85 2.55
C CYS A 41 -3.63 -11.79 2.87
N LEU A 42 -4.92 -12.15 2.84
CA LEU A 42 -5.99 -11.23 3.25
C LEU A 42 -5.78 -10.71 4.68
N LYS A 43 -5.54 -11.59 5.65
CA LYS A 43 -5.29 -11.18 7.05
C LYS A 43 -4.10 -10.25 7.20
N ARG A 44 -3.04 -10.47 6.41
CA ARG A 44 -1.85 -9.62 6.39
C ARG A 44 -2.15 -8.23 5.86
N ILE A 45 -2.91 -8.16 4.77
CA ILE A 45 -3.36 -6.90 4.18
C ILE A 45 -4.30 -6.16 5.14
N GLU A 46 -5.28 -6.84 5.74
CA GLU A 46 -6.19 -6.23 6.74
C GLU A 46 -5.44 -5.69 7.96
N ARG A 47 -4.37 -6.37 8.39
CA ARG A 47 -3.50 -5.88 9.48
C ARG A 47 -2.72 -4.64 9.08
N LEU A 48 -2.30 -4.53 7.83
CA LEU A 48 -1.68 -3.30 7.31
C LEU A 48 -2.71 -2.17 7.25
N ASP A 49 -3.85 -2.42 6.62
CA ASP A 49 -4.93 -1.46 6.42
C ASP A 49 -5.38 -0.82 7.74
N ARG A 50 -5.62 -1.62 8.78
CA ARG A 50 -5.98 -1.11 10.12
C ARG A 50 -4.93 -0.21 10.78
N ARG A 51 -3.65 -0.38 10.43
CA ARG A 51 -2.54 0.42 10.97
C ARG A 51 -2.22 1.62 10.09
N PHE A 52 -2.69 1.63 8.85
CA PHE A 52 -2.32 2.62 7.87
C PHE A 52 -3.09 3.91 8.14
N LYS A 53 -2.36 4.93 8.62
CA LYS A 53 -2.90 6.26 8.94
C LYS A 53 -2.18 7.33 8.12
N PRO A 54 -2.55 7.52 6.84
CA PRO A 54 -1.99 8.60 6.04
C PRO A 54 -2.42 9.96 6.58
N SER A 55 -1.52 10.94 6.55
CA SER A 55 -1.78 12.30 7.07
C SER A 55 -2.60 13.19 6.11
N PHE A 56 -3.22 12.61 5.08
CA PHE A 56 -3.99 13.30 4.05
C PHE A 56 -5.14 12.43 3.53
N VAL A 57 -6.12 13.06 2.87
CA VAL A 57 -7.25 12.36 2.24
C VAL A 57 -6.77 11.66 0.97
N CYS A 58 -7.04 10.35 0.87
CA CYS A 58 -6.54 9.50 -0.19
C CYS A 58 -7.53 9.42 -1.36
N ASP A 59 -7.05 9.58 -2.58
CA ASP A 59 -7.84 9.33 -3.81
C ASP A 59 -7.63 7.90 -4.33
N ALA A 60 -6.46 7.32 -4.06
CA ALA A 60 -6.16 5.94 -4.42
C ALA A 60 -5.33 5.25 -3.33
N VAL A 61 -5.65 3.99 -3.05
CA VAL A 61 -4.96 3.11 -2.10
C VAL A 61 -4.66 1.78 -2.77
N ILE A 62 -3.39 1.41 -2.83
CA ILE A 62 -2.93 0.16 -3.44
C ILE A 62 -2.08 -0.65 -2.46
N VAL A 63 -2.00 -1.94 -2.69
CA VAL A 63 -1.05 -2.82 -2.01
C VAL A 63 -0.02 -3.32 -3.00
N VAL A 64 1.24 -3.40 -2.57
CA VAL A 64 2.35 -3.97 -3.31
C VAL A 64 2.91 -5.15 -2.52
N TYR A 65 3.02 -6.29 -3.17
CA TYR A 65 3.74 -7.45 -2.65
C TYR A 65 5.16 -7.47 -3.21
N ASP A 66 6.16 -7.52 -2.34
CA ASP A 66 7.56 -7.73 -2.71
C ASP A 66 7.91 -9.22 -2.56
N PRO A 67 8.17 -9.96 -3.65
CA PRO A 67 8.48 -11.38 -3.59
C PRO A 67 9.85 -11.67 -2.97
N VAL A 68 10.78 -10.72 -2.98
CA VAL A 68 12.14 -10.88 -2.43
C VAL A 68 12.08 -10.88 -0.91
N SER A 69 11.45 -9.86 -0.33
CA SER A 69 11.27 -9.75 1.12
C SER A 69 10.05 -10.53 1.64
N LYS A 70 9.24 -11.09 0.73
CA LYS A 70 7.95 -11.74 1.00
C LYS A 70 7.02 -10.87 1.86
N SER A 71 7.08 -9.55 1.67
CA SER A 71 6.36 -8.58 2.50
C SER A 71 5.36 -7.74 1.68
N PHE A 72 4.30 -7.32 2.36
CA PHE A 72 3.33 -6.38 1.82
C PHE A 72 3.69 -4.93 2.21
N MET A 73 3.35 -4.02 1.31
CA MET A 73 3.37 -2.58 1.51
C MET A 73 2.04 -2.01 1.04
N ILE A 74 1.35 -1.28 1.90
CA ILE A 74 0.20 -0.47 1.50
C ILE A 74 0.70 0.94 1.13
N ARG A 75 0.14 1.52 0.08
CA ARG A 75 0.49 2.86 -0.42
C ARG A 75 -0.78 3.63 -0.73
N ALA A 76 -0.76 4.94 -0.51
CA ALA A 76 -1.82 5.83 -0.93
C ALA A 76 -1.29 7.09 -1.60
N TYR A 77 -2.14 7.72 -2.40
CA TYR A 77 -1.85 8.94 -3.15
C TYR A 77 -3.09 9.82 -3.24
N ASN A 78 -2.87 11.11 -3.55
CA ASN A 78 -3.91 12.03 -3.96
C ASN A 78 -3.53 12.83 -5.22
N GLU A 79 -4.46 13.61 -5.74
CA GLU A 79 -4.31 14.47 -6.92
C GLU A 79 -3.26 15.57 -6.75
N TYR A 80 -2.93 15.95 -5.51
CA TYR A 80 -1.95 16.98 -5.18
C TYR A 80 -0.50 16.46 -5.20
N GLY A 81 -0.32 15.15 -5.42
CA GLY A 81 0.97 14.49 -5.45
C GLY A 81 1.50 14.07 -4.07
N ASP A 82 0.65 14.10 -3.04
CA ASP A 82 0.99 13.54 -1.75
C ASP A 82 1.01 12.01 -1.86
N SER A 83 1.86 11.38 -1.04
CA SER A 83 1.91 9.93 -0.99
C SER A 83 2.16 9.42 0.42
N ALA A 84 1.65 8.24 0.73
CA ALA A 84 1.90 7.57 2.00
C ALA A 84 2.20 6.11 1.78
N TYR A 85 2.97 5.51 2.68
CA TYR A 85 3.20 4.08 2.68
C TYR A 85 3.42 3.50 4.07
N LEU A 86 3.08 2.22 4.21
CA LEU A 86 3.41 1.41 5.38
C LEU A 86 3.78 0.00 4.93
N ARG A 87 4.93 -0.50 5.39
CA ARG A 87 5.36 -1.89 5.19
C ARG A 87 5.01 -2.73 6.42
N GLU A 88 4.94 -4.05 6.24
CA GLU A 88 4.64 -4.95 7.36
C GLU A 88 5.63 -4.85 8.53
N ASP A 89 6.91 -4.62 8.22
CA ASP A 89 8.01 -4.46 9.17
C ASP A 89 8.09 -3.06 9.80
N MET A 90 7.29 -2.11 9.33
CA MET A 90 7.23 -0.76 9.87
C MET A 90 6.19 -0.65 10.99
N ARG A 91 6.47 0.24 11.95
CA ARG A 91 5.56 0.56 13.06
C ARG A 91 4.56 1.65 12.69
N GLU A 92 4.99 2.65 11.93
CA GLU A 92 4.22 3.86 11.64
C GLU A 92 4.15 4.13 10.14
N THR A 93 3.06 4.77 9.70
CA THR A 93 2.90 5.24 8.33
C THR A 93 3.90 6.37 8.07
N ARG A 94 4.55 6.32 6.90
CA ARG A 94 5.30 7.45 6.36
C ARG A 94 4.44 8.18 5.34
N SER A 95 4.22 9.47 5.56
CA SER A 95 3.54 10.36 4.63
C SER A 95 4.53 11.37 4.05
N LEU A 96 4.40 11.65 2.76
CA LEU A 96 5.15 12.64 2.01
C LEU A 96 4.11 13.63 1.51
N VAL A 97 4.10 14.82 2.11
CA VAL A 97 3.10 15.86 1.82
C VAL A 97 3.81 17.02 1.14
N ARG A 98 3.32 17.38 -0.05
CA ARG A 98 3.92 18.44 -0.85
C ARG A 98 3.37 19.79 -0.42
N ASN A 99 4.26 20.71 -0.06
CA ASN A 99 3.90 22.09 0.18
C ASN A 99 3.62 22.78 -1.16
N ILE A 100 2.38 23.23 -1.37
CA ILE A 100 1.97 23.89 -2.63
C ILE A 100 2.67 25.23 -2.88
N TRP A 101 3.15 25.90 -1.83
CA TRP A 101 3.79 27.21 -1.91
C TRP A 101 5.31 27.09 -2.10
N THR A 102 5.97 26.23 -1.32
CA THR A 102 7.44 26.08 -1.35
C THR A 102 7.92 25.00 -2.29
N ARG A 103 7.01 24.11 -2.75
CA ARG A 103 7.29 22.88 -3.50
C ARG A 103 8.12 21.83 -2.76
N GLU A 104 8.48 22.07 -1.50
CA GLU A 104 9.16 21.12 -0.63
C GLU A 104 8.24 19.95 -0.28
N VAL A 105 8.83 18.80 0.01
CA VAL A 105 8.10 17.61 0.47
C VAL A 105 8.41 17.40 1.95
N VAL A 106 7.38 17.53 2.78
CA VAL A 106 7.47 17.25 4.22
C VAL A 106 7.26 15.75 4.44
N VAL A 107 8.19 15.13 5.16
CA VAL A 107 8.12 13.72 5.54
C VAL A 107 7.58 13.62 6.95
N LEU A 108 6.47 12.90 7.11
CA LEU A 108 5.80 12.64 8.38
C LEU A 108 5.92 11.16 8.76
N GLU A 109 6.26 10.87 10.00
CA GLU A 109 6.06 9.55 10.64
C GLU A 109 4.96 9.70 11.69
N GLY A 110 3.79 9.11 11.40
CA GLY A 110 2.57 9.41 12.14
C GLY A 110 2.25 10.92 12.11
N ASP A 111 2.33 11.57 13.26
CA ASP A 111 2.05 13.01 13.41
C ASP A 111 3.33 13.86 13.54
N ARG A 112 4.52 13.27 13.34
CA ARG A 112 5.81 13.95 13.56
C ARG A 112 6.50 14.27 12.24
N VAL A 113 7.00 15.50 12.11
CA VAL A 113 7.91 15.87 11.02
C VAL A 113 9.27 15.23 11.26
N VAL A 114 9.72 14.41 10.32
CA VAL A 114 11.02 13.71 10.38
C VAL A 114 11.98 14.15 9.29
N GLY A 115 11.53 14.97 8.33
CA GLY A 115 12.39 15.51 7.29
C GLY A 115 11.66 16.44 6.33
N VAL A 116 12.46 17.15 5.53
CA VAL A 116 12.02 18.00 4.41
C VAL A 116 12.97 17.73 3.24
N ILE A 117 12.40 17.55 2.05
CA ILE A 117 13.13 17.30 0.79
C ILE A 117 12.81 18.41 -0.21
#